data_AF-A0A5J5C7Y2-F1
#
_entry.id   AF-A0A5J5C7Y2-F1
#
_cell.length_a   1.000
_cell.length_b   1.000
_cell.length_c   1.000
_cell.angle_alpha   90.00
_cell.angle_beta   90.00
_cell.angle_gamma   90.00
#
_symmetry.space_group_name_H-M   'P 1'
#
loop_
_entity.id
_entity.type
_entity.pdbx_description
1 polymer ?
#
loop_
_entity_poly.entity_id
_entity_poly.type
_entity_poly.pdbx_seq_one_letter_code
_entity_poly.pdbx_strand_id
1 'polypeptide(L)'
;MKTTLLFLSFLLFAFSATSLLVAAGDTLDPVLDIDGNELQNGEDVIRVSTALDIVSLNIPFYCRQSSIWTLQGVFVTMGGARGNFSRNFQIQKYNELGNTYKFIYCVDNAACRDIGPAIMNGIGPLTILNDPLQVVFVKAEGSQIKKITNG
;
A
#
# COMPACT_ATOMS: atom_id res chain seq x y z
N MET A 1 -61.29 -0.50 -6.15
CA MET A 1 -60.05 -0.55 -5.36
C MET A 1 -59.04 -1.44 -6.09
N LYS A 2 -58.14 -0.87 -6.92
CA LYS A 2 -57.05 -1.61 -7.61
C LYS A 2 -55.92 -0.70 -8.10
N THR A 3 -56.16 0.60 -8.26
CA THR A 3 -55.19 1.60 -8.73
C THR A 3 -54.16 2.01 -7.68
N THR A 4 -54.47 1.93 -6.38
CA THR A 4 -53.55 2.30 -5.29
C THR A 4 -52.40 1.31 -5.11
N LEU A 5 -52.61 0.02 -5.42
CA LEU A 5 -51.59 -1.03 -5.30
C LEU A 5 -50.51 -0.90 -6.39
N LEU A 6 -50.87 -0.43 -7.59
CA LEU A 6 -49.93 -0.24 -8.70
C LEU A 6 -49.01 0.98 -8.51
N PHE A 7 -49.48 2.02 -7.80
CA PHE A 7 -48.65 3.18 -7.46
C PHE A 7 -47.59 2.85 -6.41
N LEU A 8 -47.93 1.99 -5.44
CA LEU A 8 -47.01 1.61 -4.36
C LEU A 8 -45.85 0.72 -4.86
N SER A 9 -46.11 -0.16 -5.83
CA SER A 9 -45.07 -0.98 -6.45
C SER A 9 -44.13 -0.17 -7.34
N PHE A 10 -44.65 0.85 -8.04
CA PHE A 10 -43.81 1.76 -8.84
C PHE A 10 -42.90 2.64 -7.95
N LEU A 11 -43.40 3.11 -6.81
CA LEU A 11 -42.60 3.85 -5.81
C LEU A 11 -41.52 2.97 -5.16
N LEU A 12 -41.82 1.70 -4.84
CA LEU A 12 -40.83 0.76 -4.29
C LEU A 12 -39.76 0.36 -5.32
N PHE A 13 -40.12 0.23 -6.60
CA PHE A 13 -39.15 -0.05 -7.67
C PHE A 13 -38.27 1.17 -7.97
N ALA A 14 -38.84 2.39 -7.90
CA ALA A 14 -38.09 3.63 -8.02
C ALA A 14 -37.14 3.86 -6.83
N PHE A 15 -37.53 3.51 -5.60
CA PHE A 15 -36.65 3.57 -4.42
C PHE A 15 -35.52 2.53 -4.49
N SER A 16 -35.81 1.34 -5.03
CA SER A 16 -34.80 0.30 -5.28
C SER A 16 -33.77 0.74 -6.34
N ALA A 17 -34.22 1.38 -7.43
CA ALA A 17 -33.34 1.86 -8.49
C ALA A 17 -32.63 3.19 -8.14
N THR A 18 -33.10 3.92 -7.12
CA THR A 18 -32.40 5.10 -6.56
C THR A 18 -31.38 4.77 -5.48
N SER A 19 -31.22 3.48 -5.10
CA SER A 19 -29.97 2.94 -4.52
C SER A 19 -28.84 2.88 -5.57
N LEU A 20 -28.81 3.93 -6.40
CA LEU A 20 -27.81 4.35 -7.34
C LEU A 20 -26.43 4.01 -6.80
N LEU A 21 -25.78 3.09 -7.53
CA LEU A 21 -24.53 3.42 -8.18
C LEU A 21 -23.57 4.18 -7.27
N VAL A 22 -23.15 3.54 -6.17
CA VAL A 22 -21.80 3.74 -5.69
C VAL A 22 -20.92 3.19 -6.80
N ALA A 23 -20.54 4.06 -7.73
CA ALA A 23 -19.27 3.91 -8.41
C ALA A 23 -18.22 4.03 -7.30
N ALA A 24 -17.93 2.92 -6.63
CA ALA A 24 -16.67 2.75 -5.96
C ALA A 24 -15.64 2.82 -7.08
N GLY A 25 -15.18 4.03 -7.40
CA GLY A 25 -13.84 4.16 -7.93
C GLY A 25 -12.97 3.63 -6.81
N ASP A 26 -12.64 2.33 -6.88
CA ASP A 26 -11.79 1.59 -5.95
C ASP A 26 -10.40 2.22 -5.91
N THR A 27 -10.34 3.42 -5.38
CA THR A 27 -9.13 4.18 -5.14
C THR A 27 -8.73 3.81 -3.73
N LEU A 28 -7.82 2.85 -3.64
CA LEU A 28 -7.24 2.38 -2.38
C LEU A 28 -6.76 3.58 -1.55
N ASP A 29 -6.88 3.48 -0.22
CA ASP A 29 -6.53 4.58 0.67
C ASP A 29 -5.07 5.02 0.47
N PRO A 30 -4.78 6.32 0.52
CA PRO A 30 -3.40 6.80 0.47
C PRO A 30 -2.62 6.35 1.71
N VAL A 31 -1.34 6.05 1.51
CA VAL A 31 -0.38 5.97 2.62
C VAL A 31 -0.09 7.39 3.09
N LEU A 32 -0.10 7.61 4.40
CA LEU A 32 0.11 8.90 5.02
C LEU A 32 1.44 8.93 5.76
N ASP A 33 2.10 10.08 5.76
CA ASP A 33 3.24 10.36 6.62
C ASP A 33 2.81 10.69 8.07
N ILE A 34 3.79 10.90 8.94
CA ILE A 34 3.55 11.28 10.35
C ILE A 34 2.82 12.61 10.53
N ASP A 35 2.83 13.48 9.53
CA ASP A 35 2.12 14.77 9.53
C ASP A 35 0.71 14.65 8.93
N GLY A 36 0.32 13.45 8.47
CA GLY A 36 -0.97 13.16 7.86
C GLY A 36 -1.05 13.56 6.38
N ASN A 37 0.08 13.88 5.74
CA ASN A 37 0.12 14.14 4.30
C ASN A 37 0.24 12.85 3.50
N GLU A 38 -0.31 12.84 2.28
CA GLU A 38 -0.20 11.71 1.37
C GLU A 38 1.25 11.48 0.97
N LEU A 39 1.68 10.22 1.02
CA LEU A 39 3.00 9.79 0.58
C LEU A 39 3.04 9.82 -0.95
N GLN A 40 3.93 10.64 -1.51
CA GLN A 40 4.05 10.83 -2.97
C GLN A 40 5.27 10.13 -3.55
N ASN A 41 5.16 9.70 -4.80
CA ASN A 41 6.25 9.24 -5.64
C ASN A 41 6.31 10.10 -6.92
N GLY A 42 6.81 11.33 -6.77
CA GLY A 42 6.76 12.32 -7.83
C GLY A 42 5.35 12.90 -7.97
N GLU A 43 4.71 12.65 -9.11
CA GLU A 43 3.36 13.15 -9.42
C GLU A 43 2.24 12.19 -8.96
N ASP A 44 2.59 11.00 -8.46
CA ASP A 44 1.62 9.98 -8.04
C ASP A 44 1.57 9.80 -6.51
N VAL A 45 0.42 9.33 -6.02
CA VAL A 45 0.18 9.04 -4.60
C VAL A 45 0.33 7.55 -4.35
N ILE A 46 1.18 7.20 -3.39
CA ILE A 46 1.33 5.82 -2.94
C ILE A 46 0.10 5.41 -2.14
N ARG A 47 -0.55 4.32 -2.55
CA ARG A 47 -1.75 3.78 -1.92
C ARG A 47 -1.47 2.44 -1.26
N VAL A 48 -2.26 2.11 -0.24
CA VAL A 48 -2.19 0.81 0.42
C VAL A 48 -2.51 -0.31 -0.58
N SER A 49 -1.98 -1.51 -0.34
CA SER A 49 -2.23 -2.72 -1.14
C SER A 49 -1.90 -2.59 -2.64
N THR A 50 -1.08 -1.61 -3.00
CA THR A 50 -0.57 -1.41 -4.37
C THR A 50 0.80 -2.05 -4.50
N ALA A 51 1.10 -2.66 -5.64
CA ALA A 51 2.40 -3.24 -5.94
C ALA A 51 3.49 -2.15 -6.06
N LEU A 52 4.59 -2.32 -5.33
CA LEU A 52 5.67 -1.33 -5.23
C LEU A 52 7.04 -1.95 -5.53
N ASP A 53 7.86 -1.19 -6.25
CA ASP A 53 9.30 -1.39 -6.31
C ASP A 53 9.96 -0.49 -5.24
N ILE A 54 10.36 -1.09 -4.12
CA ILE A 54 11.03 -0.37 -3.03
C ILE A 54 12.52 -0.24 -3.35
N VAL A 55 13.07 0.96 -3.23
CA VAL A 55 14.46 1.27 -3.57
C VAL A 55 15.22 1.74 -2.33
N SER A 56 16.32 1.06 -2.02
CA SER A 56 17.26 1.52 -1.00
C SER A 56 18.14 2.65 -1.54
N LEU A 57 18.22 3.76 -0.81
CA LEU A 57 19.07 4.91 -1.15
C LEU A 57 20.43 4.82 -0.45
N ASN A 58 21.39 5.63 -0.88
CA ASN A 58 22.73 5.78 -0.26
C ASN A 58 23.58 4.49 -0.21
N ILE A 59 23.43 3.63 -1.21
CA ILE A 59 24.28 2.45 -1.33
C ILE A 59 25.71 2.79 -1.79
N PRO A 60 26.74 2.10 -1.24
CA PRO A 60 28.11 2.27 -1.70
C PRO A 60 28.29 1.88 -3.17
N PHE A 61 29.07 2.68 -3.91
CA PHE A 61 29.25 2.54 -5.37
C PHE A 61 29.86 1.19 -5.81
N TYR A 62 30.60 0.52 -4.93
CA TYR A 62 31.18 -0.80 -5.21
C TYR A 62 30.14 -1.94 -5.22
N CYS A 63 28.94 -1.71 -4.68
CA CYS A 63 27.81 -2.63 -4.81
C CYS A 63 27.21 -2.49 -6.22
N ARG A 64 27.68 -3.30 -7.18
CA ARG A 64 27.22 -3.28 -8.58
C ARG A 64 25.82 -3.87 -8.82
N GLN A 65 25.06 -4.13 -7.76
CA GLN A 65 23.71 -4.69 -7.85
C GLN A 65 22.65 -3.59 -7.86
N SER A 66 21.47 -3.92 -8.38
CA SER A 66 20.29 -3.06 -8.32
C SER A 66 19.94 -2.68 -6.87
N SER A 67 19.49 -1.44 -6.66
CA SER A 67 18.99 -0.95 -5.38
C SER A 67 17.58 -1.42 -5.01
N ILE A 68 16.92 -2.13 -5.93
CA ILE A 68 15.54 -2.58 -5.78
C ILE A 68 15.48 -3.77 -4.84
N TRP A 69 14.50 -3.75 -3.94
CA TRP A 69 14.23 -4.85 -3.02
C TRP A 69 13.81 -6.14 -3.75
N THR A 70 14.22 -7.28 -3.21
CA THR A 70 13.83 -8.61 -3.67
C THR A 70 13.90 -9.61 -2.52
N LEU A 71 13.45 -10.85 -2.75
CA LEU A 71 13.62 -11.94 -1.81
C LEU A 71 14.76 -12.85 -2.24
N GLN A 72 15.65 -13.17 -1.30
CA GLN A 72 16.59 -14.28 -1.41
C GLN A 72 16.29 -15.31 -0.32
N GLY A 73 15.64 -16.40 -0.73
CA GLY A 73 15.02 -17.33 0.22
C GLY A 73 13.89 -16.62 0.96
N VAL A 74 14.07 -16.41 2.28
CA VAL A 74 13.10 -15.72 3.15
C VAL A 74 13.50 -14.30 3.52
N PHE A 75 14.69 -13.86 3.09
CA PHE A 75 15.26 -12.57 3.44
C PHE A 75 14.90 -11.52 2.39
N VAL A 76 14.52 -10.33 2.87
CA VAL A 76 14.46 -9.14 2.03
C VAL A 76 15.89 -8.64 1.81
N THR A 77 16.29 -8.56 0.55
CA THR A 77 17.61 -8.11 0.13
C THR A 77 17.48 -7.15 -1.06
N MET A 78 18.61 -6.72 -1.60
CA MET A 78 18.72 -5.90 -2.80
C MET A 78 19.14 -6.74 -4.02
N GLY A 79 19.04 -6.16 -5.21
CA GLY A 79 19.36 -6.83 -6.47
C GLY A 79 18.14 -7.21 -7.31
N GLY A 80 16.94 -6.71 -6.94
CA GLY A 80 15.70 -6.95 -7.66
C GLY A 80 15.61 -6.27 -9.03
N ALA A 81 14.61 -6.70 -9.80
CA ALA A 81 14.21 -6.10 -11.07
C ALA A 81 12.89 -5.33 -10.91
N ARG A 82 12.70 -4.30 -11.74
CA ARG A 82 11.52 -3.41 -11.71
C ARG A 82 10.29 -4.11 -12.31
N GLY A 83 9.09 -3.78 -11.81
CA GLY A 83 7.83 -4.04 -12.51
C GLY A 83 7.30 -5.47 -12.41
N ASN A 84 7.59 -6.20 -11.33
CA ASN A 84 7.03 -7.52 -11.12
C ASN A 84 5.69 -7.46 -10.36
N PHE A 85 4.58 -7.37 -11.09
CA PHE A 85 3.24 -7.31 -10.47
C PHE A 85 2.78 -8.64 -9.84
N SER A 86 3.22 -9.79 -10.36
CA SER A 86 2.89 -11.10 -9.78
C SER A 86 3.64 -11.38 -8.49
N ARG A 87 4.78 -10.74 -8.25
CA ARG A 87 5.60 -10.93 -7.04
C ARG A 87 6.10 -9.59 -6.56
N ASN A 88 5.34 -8.98 -5.66
CA ASN A 88 5.48 -7.58 -5.34
C ASN A 88 5.51 -7.32 -3.84
N PHE A 89 6.11 -6.20 -3.48
CA PHE A 89 6.00 -5.63 -2.15
C PHE A 89 4.79 -4.69 -2.11
N GLN A 90 4.12 -4.60 -0.96
CA GLN A 90 3.05 -3.64 -0.74
C GLN A 90 3.17 -3.02 0.64
N ILE A 91 2.48 -1.90 0.82
CA ILE A 91 2.25 -1.27 2.12
C ILE A 91 0.81 -1.56 2.52
N GLN A 92 0.59 -2.05 3.74
CA GLN A 92 -0.74 -2.19 4.33
C GLN A 92 -0.82 -1.42 5.64
N LYS A 93 -2.04 -1.10 6.08
CA LYS A 93 -2.28 -0.63 7.45
C LYS A 93 -1.82 -1.70 8.44
N TYR A 94 -1.08 -1.30 9.46
CA TYR A 94 -0.70 -2.19 10.55
C TYR A 94 -1.89 -2.44 11.48
N ASN A 95 -2.68 -1.39 11.70
CA ASN A 95 -3.92 -1.40 12.45
C ASN A 95 -4.95 -0.47 11.79
N GLU A 96 -6.22 -0.68 12.09
CA GLU A 96 -7.31 0.21 11.65
C GLU A 96 -7.28 1.58 12.34
N LEU A 97 -6.52 1.69 13.43
CA LEU A 97 -6.44 2.88 14.28
C LEU A 97 -5.10 3.61 14.06
N GLY A 98 -5.12 4.61 13.20
CA GLY A 98 -4.02 5.56 13.01
C GLY A 98 -3.24 5.41 11.69
N ASN A 99 -2.10 6.10 11.63
CA ASN A 99 -1.23 6.18 10.45
C ASN A 99 0.00 5.29 10.60
N THR A 100 -0.23 4.05 11.03
CA THR A 100 0.85 3.04 11.12
C THR A 100 0.63 1.95 10.10
N TYR A 101 1.75 1.47 9.54
CA TYR A 101 1.77 0.62 8.36
C TYR A 101 2.69 -0.58 8.58
N LYS A 102 2.61 -1.54 7.68
CA LYS A 102 3.53 -2.66 7.55
C LYS A 102 3.87 -2.91 6.09
N PHE A 103 5.03 -3.49 5.85
CA PHE A 103 5.37 -4.04 4.55
C PHE A 103 4.90 -5.48 4.47
N ILE A 104 4.43 -5.86 3.28
CA ILE A 104 4.08 -7.24 2.96
C ILE A 104 4.69 -7.62 1.62
N TYR A 105 4.82 -8.92 1.38
CA TYR A 105 5.21 -9.48 0.09
C TYR A 105 4.11 -10.42 -0.41
N CYS A 106 3.64 -10.21 -1.63
CA CYS A 106 2.55 -10.95 -2.23
C CYS A 106 2.99 -11.73 -3.46
N VAL A 107 2.45 -12.94 -3.61
CA VAL A 107 2.48 -13.73 -4.85
C VAL A 107 1.08 -13.77 -5.44
N ASP A 108 0.97 -13.31 -6.69
CA ASP A 108 -0.24 -13.17 -7.50
C ASP A 108 -1.38 -12.45 -6.77
N ASN A 109 -1.03 -11.50 -5.88
CA ASN A 109 -1.94 -10.79 -4.97
C ASN A 109 -2.84 -11.70 -4.12
N ALA A 110 -2.54 -13.00 -4.03
CA ALA A 110 -3.35 -14.00 -3.34
C ALA A 110 -2.63 -14.58 -2.11
N ALA A 111 -1.33 -14.85 -2.24
CA ALA A 111 -0.51 -15.38 -1.15
C ALA A 111 0.42 -14.28 -0.62
N CYS A 112 -0.06 -13.54 0.39
CA CYS A 112 0.68 -12.45 1.00
C CYS A 112 1.28 -12.84 2.35
N ARG A 113 2.48 -12.32 2.63
CA ARG A 113 3.23 -12.57 3.86
C ARG A 113 3.69 -11.25 4.45
N ASP A 114 3.50 -11.10 5.75
CA ASP A 114 4.02 -9.97 6.52
C ASP A 114 5.55 -9.97 6.52
N ILE A 115 6.14 -8.77 6.50
CA ILE A 115 7.58 -8.56 6.59
C ILE A 115 7.94 -8.04 7.97
N GLY A 116 8.79 -8.79 8.66
CA GLY A 116 9.20 -8.53 10.04
C GLY A 116 10.70 -8.69 10.25
N PRO A 117 11.27 -8.10 11.32
CA PRO A 117 12.67 -8.32 11.65
C PRO A 117 12.87 -9.76 12.13
N ALA A 118 13.97 -10.38 11.73
CA ALA A 118 14.52 -11.56 12.40
C ALA A 118 15.64 -11.14 13.35
N ILE A 119 15.90 -11.93 14.38
CA ILE A 119 17.08 -11.75 15.23
C ILE A 119 18.11 -12.77 14.80
N MET A 120 19.12 -12.32 14.05
CA MET A 120 20.20 -13.18 13.58
C MET A 120 21.55 -12.57 13.91
N ASN A 121 22.26 -13.16 14.87
CA ASN A 121 23.62 -12.74 15.25
C ASN A 121 23.71 -11.24 15.60
N GLY A 122 22.69 -10.67 16.24
CA GLY A 122 22.62 -9.24 16.58
C GLY A 122 22.27 -8.31 15.41
N ILE A 123 22.08 -8.86 14.20
CA ILE A 123 21.56 -8.15 13.04
C ILE A 123 20.06 -8.39 12.93
N GLY A 124 19.32 -7.36 12.57
CA GLY A 124 17.86 -7.38 12.38
C GLY A 124 17.42 -7.46 10.91
N PRO A 125 17.75 -8.51 10.12
CA PRO A 125 17.35 -8.55 8.73
C PRO A 125 15.83 -8.68 8.61
N LEU A 126 15.25 -8.07 7.57
CA LEU A 126 13.82 -8.23 7.28
C LEU A 126 13.56 -9.57 6.61
N THR A 127 12.49 -10.26 7.03
CA THR A 127 12.11 -11.58 6.53
C THR A 127 10.60 -11.72 6.42
N ILE A 128 10.13 -12.71 5.66
CA ILE A 128 8.69 -13.05 5.50
C ILE A 128 8.18 -14.13 6.48
N LEU A 129 8.95 -14.41 7.55
CA LEU A 129 8.66 -15.49 8.50
C LEU A 129 8.15 -15.00 9.87
N ASN A 130 8.35 -13.73 10.19
CA ASN A 130 8.11 -13.19 11.52
C ASN A 130 6.97 -12.17 11.53
N ASP A 131 6.56 -11.77 12.73
CA ASP A 131 5.55 -10.74 12.95
C ASP A 131 5.91 -9.42 12.25
N PRO A 132 4.91 -8.73 11.66
CA PRO A 132 5.15 -7.53 10.88
C PRO A 132 5.86 -6.44 11.70
N LEU A 133 6.80 -5.74 11.07
CA LEU A 133 7.34 -4.52 11.64
C LEU A 133 6.31 -3.39 11.50
N GLN A 134 5.87 -2.82 12.61
CA GLN A 134 5.11 -1.58 12.60
C GLN A 134 6.02 -0.42 12.15
N VAL A 135 5.62 0.28 11.10
CA VAL A 135 6.38 1.41 10.53
C VAL A 135 5.50 2.65 10.38
N VAL A 136 6.15 3.81 10.36
CA VAL A 136 5.59 5.10 9.98
C VAL A 136 6.49 5.73 8.92
N PHE A 137 5.94 6.62 8.10
CA PHE A 137 6.71 7.30 7.07
C PHE A 137 7.02 8.72 7.53
N VAL A 138 8.32 9.03 7.57
CA VAL A 138 8.82 10.37 7.85
C VAL A 138 9.45 10.89 6.58
N LYS A 139 9.11 12.12 6.21
CA LYS A 139 9.73 12.79 5.07
C LYS A 139 11.23 12.97 5.35
N ALA A 140 12.07 12.41 4.47
CA ALA A 140 13.52 12.52 4.61
C ALA A 140 13.99 13.98 4.55
N GLU A 141 15.00 14.34 5.35
CA GLU A 141 15.59 15.68 5.34
C GLU A 141 16.06 16.07 3.93
N GLY A 142 15.72 17.28 3.49
CA GLY A 142 16.02 17.77 2.14
C GLY A 142 15.03 17.33 1.05
N SER A 143 14.00 16.52 1.37
CA SER A 143 12.95 16.18 0.41
C SER A 143 12.15 17.41 -0.04
N GLN A 144 12.21 17.70 -1.34
CA GLN A 144 11.57 18.87 -1.96
C GLN A 144 10.11 18.64 -2.37
N ILE A 145 9.57 17.44 -2.11
CA ILE A 145 8.18 17.10 -2.45
C ILE A 145 7.25 18.00 -1.64
N LYS A 146 6.62 18.99 -2.28
CA LYS A 146 5.63 19.89 -1.66
C LYS A 146 4.28 19.62 -2.30
N LYS A 147 3.25 19.43 -1.47
CA LYS A 147 1.86 19.39 -1.92
C LYS A 147 1.54 20.73 -2.58
N ILE A 148 1.23 20.73 -3.87
CA ILE A 148 0.64 21.89 -4.54
C ILE A 148 -0.85 21.87 -4.17
N THR A 149 -1.25 22.66 -3.18
CA THR A 149 -2.67 22.92 -2.93
C THR A 149 -3.13 24.02 -3.90
N ASN A 150 -4.12 23.72 -4.73
CA ASN A 150 -4.88 24.76 -5.41
C ASN A 150 -5.63 25.57 -4.34
N GLY A 151 -5.37 26.87 -4.30
CA GLY A 151 -6.08 27.82 -3.45
C GLY A 151 -7.49 28.10 -3.95
#